data_AF-A0A813HEL4-F1
#
_entry.id   AF-A0A813HEL4-F1
#
_cell.length_a   1.000
_cell.length_b   1.000
_cell.length_c   1.000
_cell.angle_alpha   90.00
_cell.angle_beta   90.00
_cell.angle_gamma   90.00
#
_symmetry.space_group_name_H-M   'P 1'
#
loop_
_entity.id
_entity.type
_entity.pdbx_description
1 polymer ?
#
loop_
_entity_poly.entity_id
_entity_poly.type
_entity_poly.pdbx_seq_one_letter_code
_entity_poly.pdbx_strand_id
1 'polypeptide(L)'
;MWRLPSTVPVATRVLHGCRARLLASAAEPRARRERPQDILRTWRETPSPQADQHVAALFNLGRATRGRGAGESRADWERHDAMQLGLQDDPAFAELLMALRDAIPSLAPKGLSRLLMGLGDTHEDLPFAHPTTPPEHMKLLLSVVEVACERLLSTWAEGDPHLHDDRDLGFPLFALSRLGLYNEEIFNRASALLSLKLTTSEQSSAPLAVEGLRQWLLACNNVNHSLAEHEGAIARYRPQAPWQDEEGSRLHQLAGTLAFLVRPDPLLGEVLREVNRRPASQLQASKAVALYGLQAVRLLTENGALQTEERLDAALAEQLDYWLEEKTRRVHRSSQLENAVGTALSRSGFQPAQDVTVGHGLSADFRCSRRGQSFFVEVDGPSHFCVRPPWRPRGRTLLKRRIFASLGHDLVSVPYWVAAAPGAYARRGDQSRRPDLDADHEELGELISEQLDALNVEKQREAKAER
;
A
#
# COMPACT_ATOMS: atom_id res chain seq x y z
N MET A 1 -57.46 -53.16 -32.78
CA MET A 1 -57.66 -53.89 -31.50
C MET A 1 -56.33 -53.87 -30.77
N TRP A 2 -56.23 -53.00 -29.75
CA TRP A 2 -55.40 -53.13 -28.53
C TRP A 2 -53.87 -53.06 -28.68
N ARG A 3 -53.08 -52.44 -27.80
CA ARG A 3 -53.19 -51.45 -26.71
C ARG A 3 -51.72 -51.14 -26.37
N LEU A 4 -51.35 -49.87 -26.19
CA LEU A 4 -50.06 -49.49 -25.57
C LEU A 4 -50.11 -49.76 -24.06
N PRO A 5 -48.98 -50.14 -23.47
CA PRO A 5 -48.46 -49.47 -22.26
C PRO A 5 -46.94 -49.23 -22.42
N SER A 6 -46.24 -48.36 -21.70
CA SER A 6 -46.52 -47.59 -20.50
C SER A 6 -45.43 -46.51 -20.40
N THR A 7 -45.87 -45.32 -20.00
CA THR A 7 -45.08 -44.15 -19.61
C THR A 7 -44.00 -44.46 -18.57
N VAL A 8 -42.75 -44.11 -18.89
CA VAL A 8 -41.68 -43.90 -17.90
C VAL A 8 -41.77 -42.44 -17.43
N PRO A 9 -41.78 -42.16 -16.12
CA PRO A 9 -41.92 -40.80 -15.62
C PRO A 9 -40.63 -40.00 -15.86
N VAL A 10 -40.77 -38.87 -16.56
CA VAL A 10 -39.78 -37.80 -16.55
C VAL A 10 -39.79 -37.20 -15.15
N ALA A 11 -38.75 -37.49 -14.38
CA ALA A 11 -38.48 -36.77 -13.14
C ALA A 11 -38.03 -35.34 -13.50
N THR A 12 -38.99 -34.43 -13.58
CA THR A 12 -38.77 -32.99 -13.60
C THR A 12 -38.14 -32.61 -12.25
N ARG A 13 -36.81 -32.65 -12.16
CA ARG A 13 -36.09 -32.14 -11.00
C ARG A 13 -36.27 -30.63 -10.99
N VAL A 14 -37.14 -30.18 -10.10
CA VAL A 14 -37.29 -28.79 -9.66
C VAL A 14 -35.93 -28.33 -9.12
N LEU A 15 -35.11 -27.71 -9.98
CA LEU A 15 -33.96 -26.90 -9.61
C LEU A 15 -34.36 -25.42 -9.65
N HIS A 16 -35.38 -25.06 -8.87
CA HIS A 16 -35.71 -23.67 -8.54
C HIS A 16 -35.85 -23.59 -7.02
N GLY A 17 -34.73 -23.43 -6.34
CA GLY A 17 -34.74 -23.37 -4.88
C GLY A 17 -33.37 -23.35 -4.21
N CYS A 18 -32.37 -22.63 -4.75
CA CYS A 18 -31.16 -22.30 -3.98
C CYS A 18 -30.39 -21.06 -4.46
N ARG A 19 -30.78 -20.40 -5.57
CA ARG A 19 -30.01 -19.28 -6.14
C ARG A 19 -30.57 -17.87 -5.88
N ALA A 20 -31.57 -17.75 -5.01
CA ALA A 20 -32.19 -16.47 -4.63
C ALA A 20 -31.97 -16.05 -3.16
N ARG A 21 -31.11 -16.74 -2.39
CA ARG A 21 -30.81 -16.40 -0.98
C ARG A 21 -29.40 -15.85 -0.72
N LEU A 22 -28.60 -15.60 -1.76
CA LEU A 22 -27.27 -14.97 -1.62
C LEU A 22 -27.15 -13.59 -2.28
N LEU A 23 -28.24 -13.04 -2.84
CA LEU A 23 -28.32 -11.66 -3.33
C LEU A 23 -29.37 -10.81 -2.59
N ALA A 24 -29.87 -11.30 -1.46
CA ALA A 24 -30.47 -10.47 -0.43
C ALA A 24 -29.43 -10.31 0.69
N SER A 25 -28.32 -9.63 0.39
CA SER A 25 -27.61 -8.89 1.43
C SER A 25 -28.64 -7.90 1.95
N ALA A 26 -29.20 -8.20 3.12
CA ALA A 26 -29.97 -7.25 3.87
C ALA A 26 -29.25 -5.91 3.81
N ALA A 27 -29.99 -4.85 3.49
CA ALA A 27 -29.55 -3.52 3.86
C ALA A 27 -29.38 -3.56 5.39
N GLU A 28 -28.16 -3.86 5.86
CA GLU A 28 -27.82 -3.72 7.25
C GLU A 28 -28.23 -2.29 7.61
N PRO A 29 -29.14 -2.09 8.58
CA PRO A 29 -29.54 -0.76 8.99
C PRO A 29 -28.26 -0.02 9.28
N ARG A 30 -28.02 1.11 8.60
CA ARG A 30 -26.78 1.92 8.71
C ARG A 30 -26.41 2.01 10.18
N ALA A 31 -25.51 1.14 10.62
CA ALA A 31 -25.20 1.02 12.02
C ALA A 31 -24.70 2.40 12.44
N ARG A 32 -25.32 2.98 13.48
CA ARG A 32 -24.85 4.26 14.02
C ARG A 32 -23.36 4.10 14.23
N ARG A 33 -22.55 4.94 13.58
CA ARG A 33 -21.12 4.94 13.76
C ARG A 33 -20.84 5.24 15.22
N GLU A 34 -20.38 4.23 15.96
CA GLU A 34 -19.92 4.40 17.33
C GLU A 34 -18.72 5.34 17.32
N ARG A 35 -18.68 6.26 18.29
CA ARG A 35 -17.51 7.13 18.43
C ARG A 35 -16.37 6.29 19.03
N PRO A 36 -15.11 6.54 18.62
CA PRO A 36 -13.95 5.87 19.22
C PRO A 36 -13.93 5.85 20.75
N GLN A 37 -14.33 6.96 21.39
CA GLN A 37 -14.39 7.06 22.86
C GLN A 37 -15.46 6.16 23.47
N ASP A 38 -16.58 5.93 22.75
CA ASP A 38 -17.64 5.03 23.21
C ASP A 38 -17.18 3.57 23.18
N ILE A 39 -16.39 3.19 22.17
CA ILE A 39 -15.78 1.87 22.06
C ILE A 39 -14.81 1.62 23.21
N LEU A 40 -13.89 2.56 23.47
CA LEU A 40 -12.92 2.45 24.57
C LEU A 40 -13.61 2.38 25.94
N ARG A 41 -14.63 3.22 26.17
CA ARG A 41 -15.42 3.18 27.40
C ARG A 41 -16.13 1.84 27.57
N THR A 42 -16.82 1.35 26.54
CA THR A 42 -17.56 0.07 26.59
C THR A 42 -16.62 -1.09 26.86
N TRP A 43 -15.45 -1.10 26.20
CA TRP A 43 -14.41 -2.09 26.46
C TRP A 43 -13.92 -2.05 27.91
N ARG A 44 -13.64 -0.85 28.45
CA ARG A 44 -13.15 -0.66 29.81
C ARG A 44 -14.17 -1.02 30.90
N GLU A 45 -15.45 -0.78 30.63
CA GLU A 45 -16.57 -1.14 31.51
C GLU A 45 -16.91 -2.64 31.48
N THR A 46 -16.36 -3.39 30.52
CA THR A 46 -16.56 -4.84 30.43
C THR A 46 -15.79 -5.54 31.57
N PRO A 47 -16.44 -6.32 32.44
CA PRO A 47 -15.74 -7.01 33.52
C PRO A 47 -14.85 -8.14 32.99
N SER A 48 -13.54 -8.06 33.26
CA SER A 48 -12.55 -9.10 32.87
C SER A 48 -12.64 -9.49 31.38
N PRO A 49 -12.40 -8.53 30.47
CA PRO A 49 -12.52 -8.80 29.04
C PRO A 49 -11.58 -9.93 28.62
N GLN A 50 -12.07 -10.82 27.75
CA GLN A 50 -11.31 -11.91 27.18
C GLN A 50 -10.44 -11.41 26.01
N ALA A 51 -9.46 -12.23 25.61
CA ALA A 51 -8.51 -11.92 24.53
C ALA A 51 -9.19 -11.49 23.23
N ASP A 52 -10.28 -12.17 22.84
CA ASP A 52 -11.06 -11.85 21.65
C ASP A 52 -11.82 -10.52 21.75
N GLN A 53 -12.25 -10.14 22.96
CA GLN A 53 -12.90 -8.87 23.23
C GLN A 53 -11.92 -7.68 23.14
N HIS A 54 -10.68 -7.85 23.60
CA HIS A 54 -9.61 -6.87 23.37
C HIS A 54 -9.37 -6.65 21.87
N VAL A 55 -9.23 -7.74 21.11
CA VAL A 55 -9.03 -7.70 19.65
C VAL A 55 -10.21 -7.05 18.95
N ALA A 56 -11.45 -7.38 19.34
CA ALA A 56 -12.66 -6.80 18.78
C ALA A 56 -12.74 -5.29 19.06
N ALA A 57 -12.39 -4.84 20.26
CA ALA A 57 -12.34 -3.42 20.61
C ALA A 57 -11.38 -2.65 19.70
N LEU A 58 -10.14 -3.13 19.55
CA LEU A 58 -9.15 -2.49 18.67
C LEU A 58 -9.58 -2.51 17.20
N PHE A 59 -10.13 -3.64 16.72
CA PHE A 59 -10.58 -3.75 15.34
C PHE A 59 -11.73 -2.78 15.03
N ASN A 60 -12.69 -2.66 15.94
CA ASN A 60 -13.79 -1.70 15.80
C ASN A 60 -13.30 -0.25 15.92
N LEU A 61 -12.34 0.01 16.80
CA LEU A 61 -11.68 1.31 16.91
C LEU A 61 -11.06 1.71 15.56
N GLY A 62 -10.29 0.81 14.94
CA GLY A 62 -9.71 1.03 13.60
C GLY A 62 -10.75 1.29 12.51
N ARG A 63 -11.90 0.60 12.56
CA ARG A 63 -13.01 0.88 11.62
C ARG A 63 -13.63 2.25 11.85
N ALA A 64 -13.75 2.66 13.12
CA ALA A 64 -14.31 3.97 13.49
C ALA A 64 -13.37 5.12 13.09
N THR A 65 -12.05 4.95 13.23
CA THR A 65 -11.04 5.97 12.87
C THR A 65 -10.92 6.16 11.36
N ARG A 66 -11.04 5.09 10.57
CA ARG A 66 -10.91 5.15 9.10
C ARG A 66 -12.01 5.88 8.35
N GLY A 67 -13.06 6.35 9.01
CA GLY A 67 -14.12 7.14 8.38
C GLY A 67 -14.87 6.45 7.21
N ARG A 68 -14.67 5.15 6.94
CA ARG A 68 -15.21 4.41 5.79
C ARG A 68 -16.72 4.55 5.70
N GLY A 69 -17.16 5.48 4.88
CA GLY A 69 -18.55 5.70 4.50
C GLY A 69 -18.50 6.18 3.07
N ALA A 70 -19.35 5.58 2.24
CA ALA A 70 -19.41 5.69 0.80
C ALA A 70 -19.75 7.10 0.26
N GLY A 71 -19.25 8.16 0.88
CA GLY A 71 -19.44 9.54 0.51
C GLY A 71 -18.28 10.36 1.05
N GLU A 72 -17.07 10.13 0.51
CA GLU A 72 -15.92 11.01 0.71
C GLU A 72 -16.24 12.35 0.04
N SER A 73 -16.89 13.25 0.79
CA SER A 73 -17.04 14.63 0.39
C SER A 73 -15.67 15.30 0.40
N ARG A 74 -15.41 16.11 -0.64
CA ARG A 74 -14.13 16.77 -0.97
C ARG A 74 -13.46 17.58 0.15
N ALA A 75 -14.10 17.79 1.31
CA ALA A 75 -13.63 18.69 2.37
C ALA A 75 -13.00 17.99 3.59
N ASP A 76 -13.13 16.66 3.75
CA ASP A 76 -12.77 15.98 5.01
C ASP A 76 -11.46 15.16 4.97
N TRP A 77 -10.64 15.33 3.92
CA TRP A 77 -9.32 14.68 3.81
C TRP A 77 -8.38 15.02 4.99
N GLU A 78 -8.71 16.04 5.78
CA GLU A 78 -7.96 16.49 6.95
C GLU A 78 -8.31 15.74 8.25
N ARG A 79 -9.17 14.69 8.27
CA ARG A 79 -9.72 14.08 9.52
C ARG A 79 -9.74 12.55 9.62
N HIS A 80 -8.70 11.83 9.21
CA HIS A 80 -8.75 10.35 9.12
C HIS A 80 -7.60 9.57 9.73
N ASP A 81 -7.03 10.02 10.84
CA ASP A 81 -6.20 9.13 11.67
C ASP A 81 -6.57 9.24 13.17
N ALA A 82 -6.39 8.16 13.93
CA ALA A 82 -6.57 8.10 15.38
C ALA A 82 -5.83 9.24 16.09
N MET A 83 -4.70 9.64 15.50
CA MET A 83 -3.89 10.78 15.91
C MET A 83 -4.61 12.12 15.91
N GLN A 84 -5.41 12.39 14.87
CA GLN A 84 -6.21 13.62 14.77
C GLN A 84 -7.42 13.60 15.71
N LEU A 85 -7.78 12.42 16.20
CA LEU A 85 -8.82 12.21 17.20
C LEU A 85 -8.29 12.22 18.64
N GLY A 86 -6.96 12.36 18.82
CA GLY A 86 -6.31 12.42 20.14
C GLY A 86 -6.33 11.08 20.89
N LEU A 87 -6.52 9.95 20.20
CA LEU A 87 -6.64 8.64 20.86
C LEU A 87 -5.34 8.21 21.54
N GLN A 88 -4.18 8.59 21.01
CA GLN A 88 -2.86 8.37 21.59
C GLN A 88 -2.67 9.06 22.95
N ASP A 89 -3.47 10.09 23.23
CA ASP A 89 -3.46 10.81 24.51
C ASP A 89 -4.52 10.24 25.49
N ASP A 90 -5.37 9.32 25.04
CA ASP A 90 -6.38 8.66 25.86
C ASP A 90 -5.75 7.48 26.64
N PRO A 91 -5.73 7.52 27.99
CA PRO A 91 -5.20 6.44 28.80
C PRO A 91 -5.86 5.08 28.53
N ALA A 92 -7.15 5.07 28.17
CA ALA A 92 -7.87 3.83 27.87
C ALA A 92 -7.31 3.14 26.62
N PHE A 93 -6.74 3.90 25.67
CA PHE A 93 -6.12 3.29 24.50
C PHE A 93 -4.79 2.63 24.84
N ALA A 94 -3.97 3.26 25.69
CA ALA A 94 -2.75 2.65 26.21
C ALA A 94 -3.05 1.39 27.05
N GLU A 95 -4.08 1.44 27.90
CA GLU A 95 -4.58 0.27 28.65
C GLU A 95 -4.99 -0.87 27.70
N LEU A 96 -5.69 -0.57 26.61
CA LEU A 96 -6.08 -1.55 25.59
C LEU A 96 -4.85 -2.19 24.92
N LEU A 97 -3.85 -1.39 24.55
CA LEU A 97 -2.61 -1.91 23.94
C LEU A 97 -1.82 -2.81 24.89
N MET A 98 -1.74 -2.47 26.18
CA MET A 98 -1.11 -3.33 27.19
C MET A 98 -1.87 -4.66 27.33
N ALA A 99 -3.20 -4.60 27.48
CA ALA A 99 -4.00 -5.82 27.61
C ALA A 99 -3.92 -6.72 26.36
N LEU A 100 -3.85 -6.11 25.16
CA LEU A 100 -3.60 -6.83 23.92
C LEU A 100 -2.24 -7.52 23.91
N ARG A 101 -1.17 -6.83 24.34
CA ARG A 101 0.17 -7.40 24.42
C ARG A 101 0.18 -8.68 25.25
N ASP A 102 -0.46 -8.63 26.42
CA ASP A 102 -0.54 -9.76 27.35
C ASP A 102 -1.41 -10.91 26.80
N ALA A 103 -2.42 -10.58 25.99
CA ALA A 103 -3.31 -11.57 25.38
C ALA A 103 -2.69 -12.32 24.18
N ILE A 104 -1.70 -11.74 23.48
CA ILE A 104 -1.13 -12.29 22.22
C ILE A 104 -0.75 -13.78 22.31
N PRO A 105 -0.07 -14.27 23.36
CA PRO A 105 0.33 -15.68 23.43
C PRO A 105 -0.86 -16.66 23.33
N SER A 106 -2.04 -16.24 23.79
CA SER A 106 -3.28 -17.04 23.76
C SER A 106 -4.10 -16.90 22.47
N LEU A 107 -3.75 -15.94 21.60
CA LEU A 107 -4.53 -15.67 20.40
C LEU A 107 -4.34 -16.77 19.35
N ALA A 108 -5.46 -17.17 18.74
CA ALA A 108 -5.46 -17.95 17.50
C ALA A 108 -4.96 -17.10 16.32
N PRO A 109 -4.53 -17.71 15.20
CA PRO A 109 -3.97 -16.98 14.04
C PRO A 109 -4.89 -15.87 13.52
N LYS A 110 -6.18 -16.18 13.38
CA LYS A 110 -7.22 -15.21 13.01
C LYS A 110 -7.33 -14.03 13.98
N GLY A 111 -7.07 -14.25 15.27
CA GLY A 111 -7.00 -13.21 16.29
C GLY A 111 -5.82 -12.27 16.07
N LEU A 112 -4.64 -12.82 15.76
CA LEU A 112 -3.43 -12.06 15.43
C LEU A 112 -3.63 -11.21 14.17
N SER A 113 -4.20 -11.79 13.12
CA SER A 113 -4.54 -11.08 11.88
C SER A 113 -5.44 -9.88 12.14
N ARG A 114 -6.48 -10.05 12.98
CA ARG A 114 -7.40 -8.96 13.36
C ARG A 114 -6.74 -7.91 14.24
N LEU A 115 -5.88 -8.31 15.18
CA LEU A 115 -5.10 -7.40 16.01
C LEU A 115 -4.23 -6.50 15.12
N LEU A 116 -3.42 -7.09 14.24
CA LEU A 116 -2.54 -6.32 13.35
C LEU A 116 -3.33 -5.42 12.40
N MET A 117 -4.42 -5.91 11.82
CA MET A 117 -5.32 -5.06 11.03
C MET A 117 -5.85 -3.90 11.87
N GLY A 118 -6.32 -4.13 13.08
CA GLY A 118 -6.74 -3.08 14.00
C GLY A 118 -5.64 -2.04 14.26
N LEU A 119 -4.39 -2.49 14.45
CA LEU A 119 -3.24 -1.59 14.59
C LEU A 119 -2.99 -0.79 13.31
N GLY A 120 -2.96 -1.42 12.14
CA GLY A 120 -2.78 -0.73 10.86
C GLY A 120 -3.96 0.16 10.45
N ASP A 121 -5.13 -0.02 11.07
CA ASP A 121 -6.32 0.83 10.93
C ASP A 121 -6.30 2.04 11.89
N THR A 122 -5.70 1.88 13.06
CA THR A 122 -5.59 2.94 14.09
C THR A 122 -4.30 3.74 13.98
N HIS A 123 -3.29 3.22 13.30
CA HIS A 123 -1.99 3.86 13.15
C HIS A 123 -1.50 3.73 11.71
N GLU A 124 -2.42 3.94 10.76
CA GLU A 124 -2.05 3.93 9.37
C GLU A 124 -0.87 4.88 9.17
N ASP A 125 0.15 4.39 8.48
CA ASP A 125 1.34 5.16 8.18
C ASP A 125 2.17 5.54 9.44
N LEU A 126 2.23 4.62 10.43
CA LEU A 126 2.98 4.74 11.71
C LEU A 126 4.40 5.32 11.66
N PRO A 127 5.31 5.02 10.70
CA PRO A 127 6.60 5.71 10.62
C PRO A 127 6.45 7.24 10.53
N PHE A 128 5.24 7.71 10.26
CA PHE A 128 4.85 9.10 10.09
C PHE A 128 3.86 9.55 11.18
N ALA A 129 3.60 8.68 12.17
CA ALA A 129 3.05 9.04 13.47
C ALA A 129 4.10 9.85 14.25
N HIS A 130 4.30 11.04 13.71
CA HIS A 130 4.36 12.36 14.30
C HIS A 130 5.31 12.55 15.48
N PRO A 131 6.07 13.65 15.55
CA PRO A 131 6.59 14.13 16.84
C PRO A 131 5.50 14.43 17.90
N THR A 132 4.21 14.24 17.61
CA THR A 132 3.13 14.30 18.61
C THR A 132 2.73 12.94 19.14
N THR A 133 3.11 11.83 18.50
CA THR A 133 2.88 10.54 19.12
C THR A 133 3.81 10.43 20.32
N PRO A 134 3.28 10.28 21.55
CA PRO A 134 4.13 10.20 22.72
C PRO A 134 5.14 9.06 22.55
N PRO A 135 6.44 9.26 22.85
CA PRO A 135 7.45 8.22 22.72
C PRO A 135 7.07 6.92 23.43
N GLU A 136 6.40 7.02 24.58
CA GLU A 136 5.91 5.87 25.34
C GLU A 136 4.78 5.11 24.63
N HIS A 137 3.87 5.81 23.96
CA HIS A 137 2.84 5.17 23.11
C HIS A 137 3.48 4.42 21.94
N MET A 138 4.48 5.04 21.29
CA MET A 138 5.22 4.41 20.20
C MET A 138 5.97 3.16 20.67
N LYS A 139 6.66 3.22 21.82
CA LYS A 139 7.31 2.04 22.42
C LYS A 139 6.31 0.93 22.70
N LEU A 140 5.17 1.26 23.31
CA LEU A 140 4.12 0.30 23.63
C LEU A 140 3.58 -0.36 22.35
N LEU A 141 3.21 0.42 21.35
CA LEU A 141 2.73 -0.10 20.07
C LEU A 141 3.75 -1.04 19.41
N LEU A 142 5.02 -0.63 19.31
CA LEU A 142 6.06 -1.45 18.72
C LEU A 142 6.24 -2.77 19.49
N SER A 143 6.15 -2.72 20.82
CA SER A 143 6.20 -3.93 21.64
C SER A 143 5.02 -4.87 21.39
N VAL A 144 3.81 -4.35 21.11
CA VAL A 144 2.64 -5.17 20.73
C VAL A 144 2.90 -5.82 19.36
N VAL A 145 3.40 -5.04 18.39
CA VAL A 145 3.68 -5.54 17.04
C VAL A 145 4.78 -6.60 17.06
N GLU A 146 5.84 -6.40 17.83
CA GLU A 146 6.96 -7.34 17.99
C GLU A 146 6.49 -8.69 18.51
N VAL A 147 5.77 -8.71 19.64
CA VAL A 147 5.21 -9.94 20.23
C VAL A 147 4.23 -10.62 19.27
N ALA A 148 3.44 -9.84 18.51
CA ALA A 148 2.54 -10.39 17.49
C ALA A 148 3.30 -11.03 16.32
N CYS A 149 4.41 -10.42 15.88
CA CYS A 149 5.26 -10.97 14.82
C CYS A 149 5.95 -12.27 15.27
N GLU A 150 6.51 -12.30 16.48
CA GLU A 150 7.10 -13.51 17.06
C GLU A 150 6.08 -14.65 17.13
N ARG A 151 4.85 -14.35 17.58
CA ARG A 151 3.78 -15.34 17.64
C ARG A 151 3.36 -15.82 16.25
N LEU A 152 3.31 -14.96 15.24
CA LEU A 152 3.05 -15.34 13.85
C LEU A 152 4.14 -16.28 13.32
N LEU A 153 5.42 -15.98 13.56
CA LEU A 153 6.53 -16.83 13.12
C LEU A 153 6.46 -18.22 13.76
N SER A 154 6.23 -18.30 15.07
CA SER A 154 6.00 -19.59 15.77
C SER A 154 4.82 -20.34 15.16
N THR A 155 3.68 -19.67 14.97
CA THR A 155 2.49 -20.27 14.35
C THR A 155 2.74 -20.77 12.93
N TRP A 156 3.49 -20.04 12.11
CA TRP A 156 3.78 -20.44 10.73
C TRP A 156 4.89 -21.48 10.62
N ALA A 157 5.74 -21.59 11.63
CA ALA A 157 6.71 -22.68 11.76
C ALA A 157 6.04 -23.97 12.25
N GLU A 158 5.05 -23.84 13.12
CA GLU A 158 4.28 -24.93 13.71
C GLU A 158 3.08 -25.29 12.83
N GLY A 159 3.18 -26.39 12.09
CA GLY A 159 2.04 -26.97 11.37
C GLY A 159 2.29 -27.16 9.89
N ASP A 160 1.29 -27.72 9.22
CA ASP A 160 1.36 -27.97 7.79
C ASP A 160 1.24 -26.64 7.02
N PRO A 161 2.25 -26.27 6.20
CA PRO A 161 2.22 -25.10 5.33
C PRO A 161 0.94 -24.98 4.48
N HIS A 162 0.33 -26.11 4.11
CA HIS A 162 -0.87 -26.14 3.28
C HIS A 162 -2.14 -25.75 4.03
N LEU A 163 -2.16 -25.90 5.37
CA LEU A 163 -3.34 -25.67 6.20
C LEU A 163 -3.53 -24.21 6.65
N HIS A 164 -2.52 -23.35 6.50
CA HIS A 164 -2.66 -21.93 6.84
C HIS A 164 -3.76 -21.27 5.99
N ASP A 165 -4.64 -20.47 6.58
CA ASP A 165 -5.62 -19.68 5.81
C ASP A 165 -4.89 -18.56 5.06
N ASP A 166 -5.29 -18.22 3.83
CA ASP A 166 -4.63 -17.16 3.07
C ASP A 166 -4.77 -15.79 3.72
N ARG A 167 -5.86 -15.56 4.47
CA ARG A 167 -6.06 -14.35 5.27
C ARG A 167 -5.12 -14.28 6.45
N ASP A 168 -4.75 -15.42 7.02
CA ASP A 168 -3.79 -15.50 8.12
C ASP A 168 -2.34 -15.27 7.68
N LEU A 169 -2.09 -15.25 6.36
CA LEU A 169 -0.80 -14.88 5.76
C LEU A 169 -0.85 -13.45 5.20
N GLY A 170 -1.88 -13.13 4.40
CA GLY A 170 -1.98 -11.86 3.69
C GLY A 170 -2.35 -10.66 4.58
N PHE A 171 -3.26 -10.84 5.55
CA PHE A 171 -3.72 -9.71 6.39
C PHE A 171 -2.60 -9.18 7.29
N PRO A 172 -1.79 -10.02 7.95
CA PRO A 172 -0.62 -9.55 8.68
C PRO A 172 0.35 -8.73 7.83
N LEU A 173 0.71 -9.22 6.62
CA LEU A 173 1.60 -8.48 5.72
C LEU A 173 1.00 -7.13 5.33
N PHE A 174 -0.27 -7.12 4.96
CA PHE A 174 -0.97 -5.89 4.59
C PHE A 174 -1.02 -4.90 5.74
N ALA A 175 -1.33 -5.36 6.95
CA ALA A 175 -1.34 -4.54 8.16
C ALA A 175 0.04 -3.94 8.48
N LEU A 176 1.11 -4.76 8.48
CA LEU A 176 2.48 -4.30 8.72
C LEU A 176 2.93 -3.28 7.67
N SER A 177 2.56 -3.51 6.40
CA SER A 177 2.87 -2.58 5.32
C SER A 177 2.19 -1.22 5.50
N ARG A 178 0.97 -1.19 6.05
CA ARG A 178 0.27 0.05 6.38
C ARG A 178 0.82 0.71 7.61
N LEU A 179 1.24 -0.06 8.60
CA LEU A 179 2.07 0.43 9.70
C LEU A 179 3.45 0.89 9.20
N GLY A 180 3.80 0.73 7.93
CA GLY A 180 5.13 1.05 7.40
C GLY A 180 6.25 0.35 8.17
N LEU A 181 5.99 -0.85 8.69
CA LEU A 181 6.96 -1.68 9.41
C LEU A 181 7.41 -2.82 8.48
N TYR A 182 8.71 -2.89 8.23
CA TYR A 182 9.31 -4.00 7.50
C TYR A 182 10.02 -4.93 8.47
N ASN A 183 9.57 -6.19 8.50
CA ASN A 183 10.27 -7.29 9.14
C ASN A 183 10.60 -8.33 8.06
N GLU A 184 11.88 -8.44 7.70
CA GLU A 184 12.32 -9.27 6.59
C GLU A 184 11.95 -10.74 6.77
N GLU A 185 12.08 -11.29 7.97
CA GLU A 185 11.75 -12.69 8.27
C GLU A 185 10.26 -12.98 8.08
N ILE A 186 9.39 -12.10 8.60
CA ILE A 186 7.93 -12.19 8.41
C ILE A 186 7.56 -12.17 6.93
N PHE A 187 8.11 -11.21 6.17
CA PHE A 187 7.79 -11.07 4.75
C PHE A 187 8.33 -12.25 3.93
N ASN A 188 9.56 -12.71 4.19
CA ASN A 188 10.12 -13.90 3.55
C ASN A 188 9.26 -15.15 3.83
N ARG A 189 8.93 -15.40 5.10
CA ARG A 189 8.20 -16.60 5.51
C ARG A 189 6.78 -16.62 4.94
N ALA A 190 6.04 -15.52 5.07
CA ALA A 190 4.69 -15.42 4.55
C ALA A 190 4.66 -15.48 3.00
N SER A 191 5.60 -14.83 2.32
CA SER A 191 5.71 -14.89 0.85
C SER A 191 6.00 -16.30 0.36
N ALA A 192 6.87 -17.06 1.04
CA ALA A 192 7.11 -18.46 0.72
C ALA A 192 5.85 -19.33 0.89
N LEU A 193 5.10 -19.14 1.98
CA LEU A 193 3.84 -19.88 2.23
C LEU A 193 2.74 -19.53 1.21
N LEU A 194 2.60 -18.25 0.87
CA LEU A 194 1.65 -17.79 -0.16
C LEU A 194 2.04 -18.30 -1.55
N SER A 195 3.34 -18.29 -1.87
CA SER A 195 3.86 -18.87 -3.11
C SER A 195 3.57 -20.37 -3.21
N LEU A 196 3.70 -21.13 -2.11
CA LEU A 196 3.37 -22.56 -2.09
C LEU A 196 1.88 -22.80 -2.39
N LYS A 197 1.00 -21.92 -1.90
CA LYS A 197 -0.44 -21.98 -2.20
C LYS A 197 -0.78 -21.71 -3.65
N LEU A 198 0.02 -20.89 -4.35
CA LEU A 198 -0.12 -20.67 -5.78
C LEU A 198 0.22 -21.93 -6.59
N THR A 199 1.21 -22.72 -6.16
CA THR A 199 1.71 -23.87 -6.91
C THR A 199 0.97 -25.18 -6.63
N THR A 200 0.31 -25.32 -5.49
CA THR A 200 -0.33 -26.59 -5.05
C THR A 200 -1.77 -26.76 -5.57
N SER A 201 -2.11 -26.10 -6.68
CA SER A 201 -3.48 -25.90 -7.18
C SER A 201 -4.28 -27.19 -7.49
N GLU A 202 -3.65 -28.34 -7.73
CA GLU A 202 -4.40 -29.55 -8.09
C GLU A 202 -4.87 -30.39 -6.89
N GLN A 203 -4.28 -30.19 -5.70
CA GLN A 203 -4.56 -31.00 -4.52
C GLN A 203 -4.93 -30.18 -3.27
N SER A 204 -4.70 -28.86 -3.28
CA SER A 204 -5.12 -27.99 -2.17
C SER A 204 -6.64 -27.81 -2.16
N SER A 205 -7.26 -28.00 -1.00
CA SER A 205 -8.69 -27.80 -0.80
C SER A 205 -9.14 -26.34 -0.93
N ALA A 206 -8.21 -25.37 -0.95
CA ALA A 206 -8.49 -23.95 -1.16
C ALA A 206 -7.28 -23.25 -1.80
N PRO A 207 -7.33 -22.85 -3.09
CA PRO A 207 -6.29 -22.02 -3.68
C PRO A 207 -6.41 -20.58 -3.22
N LEU A 208 -5.32 -19.82 -3.40
CA LEU A 208 -5.24 -18.42 -3.00
C LEU A 208 -6.32 -17.58 -3.71
N ALA A 209 -7.16 -16.88 -2.94
CA ALA A 209 -8.14 -15.97 -3.50
C ALA A 209 -7.45 -14.74 -4.14
N VAL A 210 -8.12 -14.11 -5.10
CA VAL A 210 -7.62 -12.89 -5.77
C VAL A 210 -7.29 -11.80 -4.75
N GLU A 211 -8.16 -11.65 -3.74
CA GLU A 211 -7.96 -10.71 -2.64
C GLU A 211 -6.66 -10.98 -1.87
N GLY A 212 -6.36 -12.26 -1.58
CA GLY A 212 -5.14 -12.68 -0.89
C GLY A 212 -3.89 -12.37 -1.69
N LEU A 213 -3.90 -12.67 -3.00
CA LEU A 213 -2.80 -12.30 -3.90
C LEU A 213 -2.60 -10.78 -3.94
N ARG A 214 -3.68 -10.03 -4.14
CA ARG A 214 -3.62 -8.56 -4.23
C ARG A 214 -3.03 -7.96 -2.96
N GLN A 215 -3.49 -8.40 -1.79
CA GLN A 215 -2.99 -7.89 -0.50
C GLN A 215 -1.51 -8.23 -0.29
N TRP A 216 -1.09 -9.45 -0.64
CA TRP A 216 0.31 -9.85 -0.56
C TRP A 216 1.21 -8.98 -1.44
N LEU A 217 0.85 -8.83 -2.71
CA LEU A 217 1.61 -8.04 -3.66
C LEU A 217 1.68 -6.57 -3.22
N LEU A 218 0.54 -5.99 -2.82
CA LEU A 218 0.50 -4.60 -2.31
C LEU A 218 1.33 -4.42 -1.06
N ALA A 219 1.28 -5.38 -0.12
CA ALA A 219 2.06 -5.32 1.10
C ALA A 219 3.56 -5.30 0.80
N CYS A 220 4.01 -6.22 -0.07
CA CYS A 220 5.40 -6.29 -0.50
C CYS A 220 5.82 -5.00 -1.20
N ASN A 221 4.97 -4.47 -2.07
CA ASN A 221 5.24 -3.22 -2.73
C ASN A 221 5.41 -2.04 -1.77
N ASN A 222 4.47 -1.90 -0.84
CA ASN A 222 4.46 -0.81 0.13
C ASN A 222 5.75 -0.74 0.96
N VAL A 223 6.37 -1.89 1.24
CA VAL A 223 7.63 -1.99 2.00
C VAL A 223 8.86 -2.28 1.14
N ASN A 224 8.71 -2.29 -0.18
CA ASN A 224 9.75 -2.67 -1.14
C ASN A 224 10.39 -4.03 -0.82
N HIS A 225 9.57 -5.02 -0.46
CA HIS A 225 10.03 -6.40 -0.33
C HIS A 225 10.21 -7.04 -1.71
N SER A 226 11.34 -7.71 -1.92
CA SER A 226 11.63 -8.38 -3.19
C SER A 226 10.74 -9.62 -3.33
N LEU A 227 10.18 -9.81 -4.53
CA LEU A 227 9.41 -11.01 -4.89
C LEU A 227 10.11 -11.84 -5.98
N ALA A 228 11.40 -11.57 -6.24
CA ALA A 228 12.15 -12.20 -7.33
C ALA A 228 12.09 -13.74 -7.32
N GLU A 229 12.18 -14.34 -6.13
CA GLU A 229 12.13 -15.80 -5.93
C GLU A 229 10.72 -16.39 -6.14
N HIS A 230 9.68 -15.55 -6.11
CA HIS A 230 8.28 -15.97 -6.20
C HIS A 230 7.62 -15.58 -7.52
N GLU A 231 8.30 -14.81 -8.38
CA GLU A 231 7.76 -14.34 -9.67
C GLU A 231 7.21 -15.48 -10.53
N GLY A 232 7.92 -16.61 -10.59
CA GLY A 232 7.48 -17.77 -11.37
C GLY A 232 6.14 -18.36 -10.89
N ALA A 233 5.89 -18.33 -9.58
CA ALA A 233 4.61 -18.79 -9.01
C ALA A 233 3.51 -17.74 -9.25
N ILE A 234 3.82 -16.46 -9.04
CA ILE A 234 2.90 -15.34 -9.26
C ILE A 234 2.45 -15.27 -10.73
N ALA A 235 3.38 -15.35 -11.68
CA ALA A 235 3.10 -15.32 -13.11
C ALA A 235 2.15 -16.45 -13.56
N ARG A 236 2.25 -17.63 -12.94
CA ARG A 236 1.41 -18.79 -13.25
C ARG A 236 0.06 -18.79 -12.53
N TYR A 237 -0.21 -17.81 -11.68
CA TYR A 237 -1.47 -17.74 -10.97
C TYR A 237 -2.65 -17.73 -11.94
N ARG A 238 -3.66 -18.53 -11.60
CA ARG A 238 -4.95 -18.60 -12.29
C ARG A 238 -6.03 -18.40 -11.24
N PRO A 239 -6.71 -17.24 -11.23
CA PRO A 239 -7.73 -17.00 -10.22
C PRO A 239 -8.92 -17.94 -10.45
N GLN A 240 -9.49 -18.46 -9.36
CA GLN A 240 -10.72 -19.26 -9.45
C GLN A 240 -11.93 -18.43 -9.85
N ALA A 241 -11.99 -17.18 -9.35
CA ALA A 241 -13.00 -16.20 -9.72
C ALA A 241 -12.48 -15.34 -10.88
N PRO A 242 -13.33 -14.92 -11.82
CA PRO A 242 -12.92 -14.02 -12.88
C PRO A 242 -12.53 -12.65 -12.31
N TRP A 243 -11.54 -12.00 -12.93
CA TRP A 243 -11.17 -10.60 -12.65
C TRP A 243 -12.35 -9.61 -12.76
N GLN A 244 -13.43 -10.01 -13.43
CA GLN A 244 -14.69 -9.28 -13.59
C GLN A 244 -15.33 -8.88 -12.26
N ASP A 245 -15.14 -9.68 -11.22
CA ASP A 245 -15.74 -9.45 -9.90
C ASP A 245 -14.94 -8.43 -9.06
N GLU A 246 -13.71 -8.07 -9.48
CA GLU A 246 -12.88 -7.09 -8.77
C GLU A 246 -13.32 -5.65 -9.04
N GLU A 247 -13.17 -4.79 -8.04
CA GLU A 247 -13.43 -3.35 -8.19
C GLU A 247 -12.37 -2.70 -9.10
N GLY A 248 -12.76 -1.73 -9.95
CA GLY A 248 -11.84 -1.08 -10.89
C GLY A 248 -10.58 -0.50 -10.23
N SER A 249 -10.75 0.21 -9.10
CA SER A 249 -9.61 0.76 -8.34
C SER A 249 -8.64 -0.32 -7.85
N ARG A 250 -9.13 -1.53 -7.52
CA ARG A 250 -8.29 -2.65 -7.06
C ARG A 250 -7.53 -3.29 -8.21
N LEU A 251 -8.14 -3.40 -9.39
CA LEU A 251 -7.43 -3.86 -10.59
C LEU A 251 -6.31 -2.90 -11.00
N HIS A 252 -6.55 -1.59 -10.96
CA HIS A 252 -5.52 -0.59 -11.25
C HIS A 252 -4.34 -0.69 -10.27
N GLN A 253 -4.63 -0.87 -8.97
CA GLN A 253 -3.61 -1.13 -7.95
C GLN A 253 -2.82 -2.42 -8.21
N LEU A 254 -3.52 -3.50 -8.59
CA LEU A 254 -2.89 -4.77 -8.89
C LEU A 254 -1.98 -4.66 -10.12
N ALA A 255 -2.43 -4.03 -11.20
CA ALA A 255 -1.63 -3.79 -12.41
C ALA A 255 -0.35 -3.02 -12.08
N GLY A 256 -0.46 -1.91 -11.34
CA GLY A 256 0.69 -1.13 -10.91
C GLY A 256 1.65 -1.90 -10.01
N THR A 257 1.14 -2.80 -9.19
CA THR A 257 1.97 -3.64 -8.34
C THR A 257 2.71 -4.71 -9.14
N LEU A 258 2.06 -5.31 -10.13
CA LEU A 258 2.68 -6.29 -11.02
C LEU A 258 3.79 -5.66 -11.88
N ALA A 259 3.72 -4.36 -12.18
CA ALA A 259 4.77 -3.64 -12.89
C ALA A 259 6.16 -3.71 -12.21
N PHE A 260 6.21 -4.05 -10.91
CA PHE A 260 7.46 -4.22 -10.18
C PHE A 260 8.17 -5.52 -10.44
N LEU A 261 7.46 -6.53 -10.93
CA LEU A 261 8.05 -7.81 -11.24
C LEU A 261 8.87 -7.68 -12.52
N VAL A 262 9.96 -8.43 -12.60
CA VAL A 262 10.80 -8.53 -13.80
C VAL A 262 10.02 -9.24 -14.91
N ARG A 263 9.27 -10.29 -14.57
CA ARG A 263 8.44 -11.08 -15.50
C ARG A 263 6.98 -11.15 -15.02
N PRO A 264 6.19 -10.09 -15.24
CA PRO A 264 4.83 -10.01 -14.71
C PRO A 264 3.79 -10.80 -15.52
N ASP A 265 4.13 -11.22 -16.74
CA ASP A 265 3.24 -11.96 -17.63
C ASP A 265 3.25 -13.46 -17.37
N PRO A 266 2.14 -14.17 -17.68
CA PRO A 266 0.91 -13.67 -18.35
C PRO A 266 -0.09 -12.94 -17.43
N LEU A 267 0.16 -12.88 -16.12
CA LEU A 267 -0.78 -12.35 -15.14
C LEU A 267 -1.10 -10.86 -15.37
N LEU A 268 -0.08 -10.03 -15.63
CA LEU A 268 -0.30 -8.62 -15.94
C LEU A 268 -1.14 -8.45 -17.20
N GLY A 269 -0.84 -9.19 -18.27
CA GLY A 269 -1.66 -9.17 -19.48
C GLY A 269 -3.13 -9.56 -19.25
N GLU A 270 -3.41 -10.51 -18.36
CA GLU A 270 -4.78 -10.86 -17.97
C GLU A 270 -5.50 -9.72 -17.25
N VAL A 271 -4.82 -9.06 -16.31
CA VAL A 271 -5.35 -7.91 -15.57
C VAL A 271 -5.59 -6.74 -16.51
N LEU A 272 -4.66 -6.44 -17.43
CA LEU A 272 -4.80 -5.36 -18.40
C LEU A 272 -5.96 -5.59 -19.37
N ARG A 273 -6.17 -6.83 -19.84
CA ARG A 273 -7.36 -7.17 -20.65
C ARG A 273 -8.66 -6.86 -19.92
N GLU A 274 -8.72 -7.13 -18.63
CA GLU A 274 -9.90 -6.79 -17.83
C GLU A 274 -10.05 -5.28 -17.61
N VAL A 275 -8.94 -4.56 -17.36
CA VAL A 275 -8.94 -3.10 -17.27
C VAL A 275 -9.44 -2.47 -18.58
N ASN A 276 -8.95 -2.94 -19.73
CA ASN A 276 -9.33 -2.44 -21.06
C ASN A 276 -10.82 -2.72 -21.40
N ARG A 277 -11.44 -3.76 -20.83
CA ARG A 277 -12.87 -4.05 -21.04
C ARG A 277 -13.80 -3.12 -20.27
N ARG A 278 -13.28 -2.41 -19.26
CA ARG A 278 -14.10 -1.60 -18.35
C ARG A 278 -14.34 -0.21 -18.92
N PRO A 279 -15.49 0.41 -18.61
CA PRO A 279 -15.76 1.77 -19.04
C PRO A 279 -14.77 2.72 -18.35
N ALA A 280 -14.24 3.66 -19.12
CA ALA A 280 -13.22 4.60 -18.63
C ALA A 280 -13.71 5.51 -17.49
N SER A 281 -15.03 5.62 -17.28
CA SER A 281 -15.61 6.27 -16.10
C SER A 281 -15.16 5.63 -14.77
N GLN A 282 -14.66 4.39 -14.77
CA GLN A 282 -14.05 3.79 -13.58
C GLN A 282 -12.74 4.47 -13.13
N LEU A 283 -12.02 5.13 -14.05
CA LEU A 283 -10.83 5.92 -13.70
C LEU A 283 -11.19 7.08 -12.77
N GLN A 284 -12.35 7.71 -12.99
CA GLN A 284 -12.85 8.79 -12.14
C GLN A 284 -13.00 8.36 -10.68
N ALA A 285 -13.58 7.18 -10.46
CA ALA A 285 -13.82 6.60 -9.13
C ALA A 285 -12.55 6.05 -8.48
N SER A 286 -11.50 5.81 -9.25
CA SER A 286 -10.25 5.25 -8.74
C SER A 286 -9.45 6.27 -7.93
N LYS A 287 -8.72 5.78 -6.94
CA LYS A 287 -7.80 6.61 -6.14
C LYS A 287 -6.58 7.02 -6.99
N ALA A 288 -6.01 8.19 -6.70
CA ALA A 288 -4.84 8.70 -7.43
C ALA A 288 -3.67 7.70 -7.42
N VAL A 289 -3.40 7.05 -6.28
CA VAL A 289 -2.36 6.01 -6.14
C VAL A 289 -2.58 4.82 -7.07
N ALA A 290 -3.84 4.43 -7.31
CA ALA A 290 -4.18 3.34 -8.20
C ALA A 290 -3.93 3.71 -9.67
N LEU A 291 -4.33 4.92 -10.04
CA LEU A 291 -4.09 5.47 -11.38
C LEU A 291 -2.60 5.65 -11.66
N TYR A 292 -1.81 6.07 -10.68
CA TYR A 292 -0.36 6.19 -10.82
C TYR A 292 0.30 4.84 -11.13
N GLY A 293 -0.15 3.77 -10.47
CA GLY A 293 0.28 2.41 -10.77
C GLY A 293 -0.04 2.00 -12.22
N LEU A 294 -1.25 2.33 -12.71
CA LEU A 294 -1.64 2.06 -14.09
C LEU A 294 -0.81 2.88 -15.10
N GLN A 295 -0.49 4.13 -14.77
CA GLN A 295 0.37 4.99 -15.58
C GLN A 295 1.79 4.45 -15.66
N ALA A 296 2.30 3.90 -14.56
CA ALA A 296 3.59 3.23 -14.56
C ALA A 296 3.61 2.06 -15.54
N VAL A 297 2.57 1.21 -15.54
CA VAL A 297 2.46 0.10 -16.50
C VAL A 297 2.51 0.63 -17.93
N ARG A 298 1.71 1.66 -18.25
CA ARG A 298 1.68 2.28 -19.58
C ARG A 298 3.06 2.77 -19.99
N LEU A 299 3.65 3.69 -19.23
CA LEU A 299 4.91 4.35 -19.60
C LEU A 299 6.07 3.35 -19.69
N LEU A 300 6.17 2.42 -18.75
CA LEU A 300 7.23 1.41 -18.80
C LEU A 300 7.07 0.47 -20.00
N THR A 301 5.84 0.14 -20.38
CA THR A 301 5.57 -0.71 -21.57
C THR A 301 5.87 0.04 -22.87
N GLU A 302 5.44 1.30 -22.98
CA GLU A 302 5.67 2.14 -24.15
C GLU A 302 7.17 2.38 -24.40
N ASN A 303 7.98 2.46 -23.35
CA ASN A 303 9.43 2.64 -23.42
C ASN A 303 10.21 1.32 -23.38
N GLY A 304 9.55 0.15 -23.47
CA GLY A 304 10.20 -1.16 -23.49
C GLY A 304 10.85 -1.60 -22.16
N ALA A 305 10.70 -0.81 -21.10
CA ALA A 305 11.21 -1.09 -19.76
C ALA A 305 10.37 -2.14 -19.01
N LEU A 306 9.15 -2.43 -19.48
CA LEU A 306 8.28 -3.51 -18.99
C LEU A 306 7.84 -4.37 -20.16
N GLN A 307 8.16 -5.66 -20.10
CA GLN A 307 7.79 -6.63 -21.13
C GLN A 307 6.41 -7.19 -20.80
N THR A 308 5.42 -6.82 -21.61
CA THR A 308 4.04 -7.36 -21.56
C THR A 308 3.47 -7.43 -22.97
N GLU A 309 2.71 -8.49 -23.27
CA GLU A 309 2.02 -8.63 -24.57
C GLU A 309 0.81 -7.71 -24.68
N GLU A 310 0.11 -7.47 -23.55
CA GLU A 310 -1.05 -6.59 -23.51
C GLU A 310 -0.62 -5.15 -23.17
N ARG A 311 -1.27 -4.17 -23.82
CA ARG A 311 -1.05 -2.73 -23.57
C ARG A 311 -2.34 -2.08 -23.10
N LEU A 312 -2.22 -0.95 -22.43
CA LEU A 312 -3.40 -0.12 -22.11
C LEU A 312 -4.01 0.42 -23.41
N ASP A 313 -5.33 0.35 -23.54
CA ASP A 313 -6.04 0.91 -24.70
C ASP A 313 -5.79 2.42 -24.83
N ALA A 314 -5.65 2.90 -26.07
CA ALA A 314 -5.30 4.30 -26.35
C ALA A 314 -6.35 5.30 -25.81
N ALA A 315 -7.64 4.97 -25.91
CA ALA A 315 -8.70 5.85 -25.41
C ALA A 315 -8.73 5.86 -23.87
N LEU A 316 -8.37 4.75 -23.23
CA LEU A 316 -8.22 4.68 -21.78
C LEU A 316 -6.97 5.43 -21.30
N ALA A 317 -5.87 5.36 -22.06
CA ALA A 317 -4.63 6.06 -21.79
C ALA A 317 -4.80 7.59 -21.80
N GLU A 318 -5.56 8.14 -22.76
CA GLU A 318 -5.87 9.58 -22.80
C GLU A 318 -6.68 10.02 -21.57
N GLN A 319 -7.68 9.22 -21.16
CA GLN A 319 -8.46 9.53 -19.96
C GLN A 319 -7.66 9.38 -18.67
N LEU A 320 -6.68 8.47 -18.65
CA LEU A 320 -5.78 8.30 -17.52
C LEU A 320 -4.95 9.56 -17.27
N ASP A 321 -4.39 10.16 -18.32
CA ASP A 321 -3.63 11.42 -18.23
C ASP A 321 -4.52 12.53 -17.65
N TYR A 322 -5.73 12.71 -18.22
CA TYR A 322 -6.70 13.70 -17.73
C TYR A 322 -7.02 13.53 -16.23
N TRP A 323 -7.35 12.30 -15.80
CA TRP A 323 -7.75 12.05 -14.42
C TRP A 323 -6.59 12.15 -13.43
N LEU A 324 -5.37 11.81 -13.85
CA LEU A 324 -4.18 12.01 -13.03
C LEU A 324 -3.90 13.50 -12.85
N GLU A 325 -3.87 14.28 -13.92
CA GLU A 325 -3.68 15.73 -13.83
C GLU A 325 -4.74 16.40 -12.97
N GLU A 326 -6.01 16.01 -13.13
CA GLU A 326 -7.12 16.53 -12.32
C GLU A 326 -6.99 16.16 -10.84
N LYS A 327 -6.50 14.96 -10.51
CA LYS A 327 -6.30 14.55 -9.10
C LYS A 327 -5.04 15.17 -8.51
N THR A 328 -3.95 15.26 -9.25
CA THR A 328 -2.70 15.91 -8.81
C THR A 328 -2.91 17.40 -8.53
N ARG A 329 -3.62 18.12 -9.41
CA ARG A 329 -3.97 19.55 -9.19
C ARG A 329 -4.76 19.80 -7.91
N ARG A 330 -5.53 18.82 -7.40
CA ARG A 330 -6.32 18.96 -6.18
C ARG A 330 -5.53 18.74 -4.89
N VAL A 331 -4.39 18.04 -4.98
CA VAL A 331 -3.62 17.59 -3.81
C VAL A 331 -2.37 18.44 -3.59
N HIS A 332 -1.88 19.11 -4.64
CA HIS A 332 -0.61 19.82 -4.59
C HIS A 332 -0.62 21.01 -3.60
N ARG A 333 0.23 20.93 -2.58
CA ARG A 333 0.50 22.01 -1.62
C ARG A 333 1.99 21.99 -1.33
N SER A 334 2.70 23.06 -1.70
CA SER A 334 4.12 23.22 -1.37
C SER A 334 4.35 23.05 0.13
N SER A 335 5.25 22.15 0.51
CA SER A 335 5.58 21.89 1.90
C SER A 335 6.72 22.80 2.40
N GLN A 336 6.80 23.03 3.72
CA GLN A 336 7.92 23.77 4.31
C GLN A 336 9.27 23.05 4.04
N LEU A 337 9.24 21.72 3.98
CA LEU A 337 10.40 20.89 3.66
C LEU A 337 10.89 21.15 2.23
N GLU A 338 9.99 21.12 1.24
CA GLU A 338 10.33 21.45 -0.14
C GLU A 338 10.95 22.83 -0.25
N ASN A 339 10.34 23.86 0.35
CA ASN A 339 10.89 25.23 0.28
C ASN A 339 12.32 25.34 0.84
N ALA A 340 12.60 24.58 1.91
CA ALA A 340 13.94 24.54 2.48
C ALA A 340 14.93 23.78 1.60
N VAL A 341 14.54 22.62 1.05
CA VAL A 341 15.35 21.90 0.06
C VAL A 341 15.63 22.77 -1.15
N GLY A 342 14.64 23.49 -1.69
CA GLY A 342 14.82 24.42 -2.80
C GLY A 342 15.81 25.55 -2.50
N THR A 343 15.81 26.06 -1.27
CA THR A 343 16.78 27.06 -0.80
C THR A 343 18.19 26.47 -0.70
N ALA A 344 18.32 25.28 -0.12
CA ALA A 344 19.60 24.58 0.02
C ALA A 344 20.19 24.19 -1.36
N LEU A 345 19.35 23.71 -2.28
CA LEU A 345 19.72 23.45 -3.68
C LEU A 345 20.29 24.70 -4.36
N SER A 346 19.60 25.84 -4.21
CA SER A 346 20.06 27.11 -4.76
C SER A 346 21.41 27.53 -4.19
N ARG A 347 21.60 27.39 -2.86
CA ARG A 347 22.87 27.69 -2.18
C ARG A 347 24.01 26.77 -2.61
N SER A 348 23.71 25.52 -2.96
CA SER A 348 24.66 24.53 -3.47
C SER A 348 25.06 24.77 -4.94
N GLY A 349 24.54 25.83 -5.56
CA GLY A 349 24.83 26.19 -6.95
C GLY A 349 24.00 25.45 -7.99
N PHE A 350 22.89 24.81 -7.59
CA PHE A 350 21.87 24.31 -8.53
C PHE A 350 20.88 25.42 -8.89
N GLN A 351 20.16 25.25 -10.00
CA GLN A 351 19.07 26.15 -10.43
C GLN A 351 17.72 25.43 -10.33
N PRO A 352 17.10 25.34 -9.13
CA PRO A 352 15.85 24.63 -8.94
C PRO A 352 14.64 25.41 -9.49
N ALA A 353 13.85 24.76 -10.33
CA ALA A 353 12.49 25.15 -10.67
C ALA A 353 11.51 24.19 -9.96
N GLN A 354 10.59 24.72 -9.17
CA GLN A 354 9.61 23.93 -8.40
C GLN A 354 8.47 23.39 -9.28
N ASP A 355 7.80 22.35 -8.76
CA ASP A 355 6.49 21.88 -9.22
C ASP A 355 6.45 21.53 -10.70
N VAL A 356 7.43 20.73 -11.13
CA VAL A 356 7.62 20.45 -12.55
C VAL A 356 6.89 19.17 -12.96
N THR A 357 5.87 19.34 -13.79
CA THR A 357 5.23 18.23 -14.51
C THR A 357 6.12 17.82 -15.69
N VAL A 358 6.43 16.53 -15.75
CA VAL A 358 7.23 15.90 -16.82
C VAL A 358 6.34 15.41 -17.96
N GLY A 359 5.03 15.37 -17.75
CA GLY A 359 4.00 14.91 -18.68
C GLY A 359 3.22 13.72 -18.08
N HIS A 360 2.04 13.42 -18.64
CA HIS A 360 1.27 12.22 -18.27
C HIS A 360 0.95 12.07 -16.77
N GLY A 361 0.70 13.20 -16.10
CA GLY A 361 0.48 13.23 -14.65
C GLY A 361 1.70 12.88 -13.79
N LEU A 362 2.88 12.70 -14.37
CA LEU A 362 4.16 12.52 -13.67
C LEU A 362 4.75 13.89 -13.32
N SER A 363 5.11 14.07 -12.06
CA SER A 363 5.76 15.28 -11.56
C SER A 363 7.00 14.95 -10.75
N ALA A 364 7.88 15.92 -10.55
CA ALA A 364 8.92 15.93 -9.53
C ALA A 364 8.85 17.24 -8.76
N ASP A 365 9.38 17.24 -7.53
CA ASP A 365 9.35 18.44 -6.67
C ASP A 365 10.20 19.57 -7.26
N PHE A 366 11.34 19.22 -7.89
CA PHE A 366 12.16 20.17 -8.62
C PHE A 366 12.67 19.63 -9.94
N ARG A 367 12.82 20.52 -10.92
CA ARG A 367 13.79 20.39 -12.01
C ARG A 367 15.00 21.26 -11.68
N CYS A 368 16.18 20.66 -11.64
CA CYS A 368 17.43 21.36 -11.39
C CYS A 368 18.30 21.37 -12.65
N SER A 369 19.18 22.37 -12.74
CA SER A 369 20.29 22.35 -13.67
C SER A 369 21.61 22.70 -12.99
N ARG A 370 22.71 22.10 -13.45
CA ARG A 370 24.09 22.44 -13.06
C ARG A 370 25.02 22.19 -14.24
N ARG A 371 25.84 23.18 -14.58
CA ARG A 371 26.82 23.10 -15.69
C ARG A 371 26.21 22.60 -17.02
N GLY A 372 24.98 23.00 -17.32
CA GLY A 372 24.27 22.62 -18.54
C GLY A 372 23.58 21.25 -18.53
N GLN A 373 23.78 20.44 -17.48
CA GLN A 373 23.02 19.20 -17.29
C GLN A 373 21.72 19.49 -16.53
N SER A 374 20.59 18.97 -17.03
CA SER A 374 19.28 19.03 -16.37
C SER A 374 18.96 17.70 -15.72
N PHE A 375 18.40 17.72 -14.52
CA PHE A 375 17.94 16.55 -13.79
C PHE A 375 16.74 16.93 -12.91
N PHE A 376 16.08 15.94 -12.33
CA PHE A 376 14.95 16.12 -11.44
C PHE A 376 15.32 15.72 -10.01
N VAL A 377 14.71 16.39 -9.05
CA VAL A 377 14.85 16.09 -7.62
C VAL A 377 13.48 15.75 -7.07
N GLU A 378 13.41 14.63 -6.38
CA GLU A 378 12.31 14.27 -5.50
C GLU A 378 12.72 14.49 -4.05
N VAL A 379 11.89 15.17 -3.28
CA VAL A 379 12.02 15.26 -1.83
C VAL A 379 11.29 14.09 -1.22
N ASP A 380 12.07 13.10 -0.79
CA ASP A 380 11.56 11.89 -0.17
C ASP A 380 11.10 12.21 1.26
N GLY A 381 9.91 12.82 1.38
CA GLY A 381 9.25 13.12 2.63
C GLY A 381 9.03 11.87 3.49
N PRO A 382 8.90 12.00 4.83
CA PRO A 382 8.70 10.84 5.70
C PRO A 382 7.44 10.11 5.22
N SER A 383 6.33 10.83 5.13
CA SER A 383 4.97 10.34 4.93
C SER A 383 4.73 9.46 3.72
N HIS A 384 5.55 9.60 2.68
CA HIS A 384 5.26 8.93 1.42
C HIS A 384 6.40 8.07 0.88
N PHE A 385 7.62 8.21 1.37
CA PHE A 385 8.76 7.64 0.66
C PHE A 385 9.44 6.49 1.40
N CYS A 386 9.26 6.40 2.71
CA CYS A 386 10.04 5.48 3.54
C CYS A 386 9.18 4.45 4.27
N VAL A 387 9.78 3.31 4.64
CA VAL A 387 9.27 2.41 5.69
C VAL A 387 10.27 2.37 6.82
N ARG A 388 10.00 1.67 7.93
CA ARG A 388 11.04 1.36 8.91
C ARG A 388 11.87 0.17 8.44
N PRO A 389 13.21 0.26 8.42
CA PRO A 389 14.00 1.42 8.84
C PRO A 389 13.95 2.60 7.83
N PRO A 390 13.97 3.87 8.28
CA PRO A 390 13.58 5.05 7.50
C PRO A 390 14.35 5.24 6.20
N TRP A 391 15.52 4.64 6.03
CA TRP A 391 16.28 4.68 4.77
C TRP A 391 15.73 3.76 3.65
N ARG A 392 14.79 2.86 3.95
CA ARG A 392 14.24 1.94 2.95
C ARG A 392 13.14 2.65 2.13
N PRO A 393 13.33 2.84 0.81
CA PRO A 393 12.31 3.45 -0.04
C PRO A 393 11.11 2.50 -0.18
N ARG A 394 9.90 3.04 -0.30
CA ARG A 394 8.71 2.29 -0.68
C ARG A 394 8.80 1.86 -2.14
N GLY A 395 8.03 0.83 -2.52
CA GLY A 395 7.92 0.40 -3.91
C GLY A 395 7.54 1.57 -4.81
N ARG A 396 6.49 2.34 -4.49
CA ARG A 396 6.10 3.50 -5.31
C ARG A 396 7.24 4.49 -5.60
N THR A 397 8.17 4.67 -4.67
CA THR A 397 9.36 5.52 -4.85
C THR A 397 10.28 4.94 -5.91
N LEU A 398 10.55 3.63 -5.83
CA LEU A 398 11.34 2.94 -6.85
C LEU A 398 10.64 2.90 -8.21
N LEU A 399 9.32 2.76 -8.25
CA LEU A 399 8.57 2.81 -9.50
C LEU A 399 8.68 4.17 -10.16
N LYS A 400 8.55 5.25 -9.37
CA LYS A 400 8.75 6.61 -9.88
C LYS A 400 10.13 6.76 -10.49
N ARG A 401 11.19 6.33 -9.78
CA ARG A 401 12.57 6.34 -10.30
C ARG A 401 12.69 5.55 -11.61
N ARG A 402 12.10 4.35 -11.69
CA ARG A 402 12.11 3.52 -12.90
C ARG A 402 11.38 4.18 -14.07
N ILE A 403 10.24 4.86 -13.82
CA ILE A 403 9.53 5.60 -14.86
C ILE A 403 10.40 6.74 -15.38
N PHE A 404 10.97 7.57 -14.50
CA PHE A 404 11.87 8.66 -14.90
C PHE A 404 13.05 8.15 -15.73
N ALA A 405 13.70 7.08 -15.28
CA ALA A 405 14.80 6.44 -16.02
C ALA A 405 14.33 5.97 -17.41
N SER A 406 13.16 5.32 -17.51
CA SER A 406 12.62 4.86 -18.80
C SER A 406 12.28 6.01 -19.78
N LEU A 407 12.06 7.21 -19.26
CA LEU A 407 11.83 8.43 -20.06
C LEU A 407 13.14 9.18 -20.37
N GLY A 408 14.30 8.62 -19.99
CA GLY A 408 15.61 9.24 -20.19
C GLY A 408 15.90 10.41 -19.24
N HIS A 409 15.22 10.48 -18.10
CA HIS A 409 15.39 11.53 -17.11
C HIS A 409 16.19 11.05 -15.90
N ASP A 410 17.17 11.85 -15.49
CA ASP A 410 17.85 11.66 -14.21
C ASP A 410 16.94 12.15 -13.09
N LEU A 411 16.61 11.27 -12.15
CA LEU A 411 15.88 11.61 -10.93
C LEU A 411 16.74 11.25 -9.72
N VAL A 412 17.07 12.25 -8.90
CA VAL A 412 17.73 12.06 -7.61
C VAL A 412 16.73 12.22 -6.48
N SER A 413 16.96 11.53 -5.37
CA SER A 413 16.12 11.62 -4.17
C SER A 413 16.85 12.35 -3.05
N VAL A 414 16.17 13.31 -2.43
CA VAL A 414 16.61 14.01 -1.22
C VAL A 414 15.78 13.50 -0.06
N PRO A 415 16.29 12.57 0.76
CA PRO A 415 15.55 12.06 1.89
C PRO A 415 15.35 13.14 2.94
N TYR A 416 14.17 13.12 3.56
CA TYR A 416 13.76 14.17 4.48
C TYR A 416 14.74 14.39 5.63
N TRP A 417 15.44 13.35 6.12
CA TRP A 417 16.34 13.47 7.28
C TRP A 417 17.63 14.21 6.96
N VAL A 418 18.03 14.29 5.69
CA VAL A 418 19.14 15.15 5.24
C VAL A 418 18.70 16.61 5.29
N ALA A 419 17.45 16.86 4.94
CA ALA A 419 16.84 18.19 4.94
C ALA A 419 16.11 18.56 6.24
N ALA A 420 16.19 17.73 7.29
CA ALA A 420 15.48 17.92 8.55
C ALA A 420 16.47 17.97 9.72
N ALA A 421 16.61 19.13 10.36
CA ALA A 421 17.27 19.23 11.66
C ALA A 421 16.56 18.34 12.71
N PRO A 422 17.23 17.93 13.81
CA PRO A 422 16.59 17.19 14.90
C PRO A 422 15.36 17.93 15.45
N GLY A 423 14.16 17.55 15.02
CA GLY A 423 12.88 18.18 15.42
C GLY A 423 12.19 19.07 14.36
N ALA A 424 12.54 18.95 13.07
CA ALA A 424 11.92 19.69 11.94
C ALA A 424 10.43 19.36 11.64
N TYR A 425 9.73 18.67 12.53
CA TYR A 425 8.30 18.33 12.39
C TYR A 425 7.42 19.03 13.45
N ALA A 426 7.87 20.19 13.96
CA ALA A 426 7.08 21.00 14.89
C ALA A 426 5.68 21.34 14.33
N ARG A 427 4.67 21.38 15.22
CA ARG A 427 3.25 21.50 14.88
C ARG A 427 2.97 22.66 13.92
N ARG A 428 2.02 22.49 12.99
CA ARG A 428 1.36 23.64 12.31
C ARG A 428 0.79 24.56 13.39
N GLY A 429 1.46 25.68 13.65
CA GLY A 429 1.10 26.67 14.67
C GLY A 429 2.16 26.91 15.76
N ASP A 430 3.27 26.16 15.79
CA ASP A 430 4.38 26.47 16.69
C ASP A 430 5.27 27.57 16.08
N GLN A 431 5.06 28.81 16.53
CA GLN A 431 5.85 29.98 16.10
C GLN A 431 7.22 30.07 16.79
N SER A 432 7.54 29.16 17.73
CA SER A 432 8.75 29.23 18.56
C SER A 432 9.97 28.53 17.98
N ARG A 433 9.86 27.94 16.78
CA ARG A 433 11.00 27.29 16.11
C ARG A 433 11.10 27.72 14.65
N ARG A 434 12.14 28.49 14.33
CA ARG A 434 12.55 28.71 12.93
C ARG A 434 13.07 27.38 12.38
N PRO A 435 12.70 26.98 11.15
CA PRO A 435 13.41 25.94 10.44
C PRO A 435 14.72 26.54 9.94
N ASP A 436 15.71 26.71 10.82
CA ASP A 436 17.09 26.66 10.30
C ASP A 436 17.39 25.19 10.05
N LEU A 437 16.98 24.80 8.85
CA LEU A 437 17.47 23.63 8.16
C LEU A 437 18.85 24.01 7.64
N ASP A 438 19.82 24.06 8.56
CA ASP A 438 21.22 23.88 8.20
C ASP A 438 21.42 22.38 7.88
N ALA A 439 20.63 21.88 6.91
CA ALA A 439 21.12 20.84 6.05
C ALA A 439 22.31 21.50 5.38
N ASP A 440 23.51 21.08 5.73
CA ASP A 440 24.69 21.67 5.15
C ASP A 440 24.53 21.55 3.63
N HIS A 441 24.32 22.68 2.97
CA HIS A 441 24.17 22.75 1.53
C HIS A 441 25.36 22.08 0.82
N GLU A 442 26.52 22.01 1.47
CA GLU A 442 27.64 21.19 1.01
C GLU A 442 27.29 19.70 1.03
N GLU A 443 26.82 19.15 2.15
CA GLU A 443 26.34 17.74 2.25
C GLU A 443 25.21 17.44 1.24
N LEU A 444 24.25 18.34 1.06
CA LEU A 444 23.19 18.17 0.06
C LEU A 444 23.76 18.18 -1.37
N GLY A 445 24.71 19.06 -1.64
CA GLY A 445 25.42 19.15 -2.91
C GLY A 445 26.21 17.89 -3.22
N GLU A 446 26.92 17.35 -2.23
CA GLU A 446 27.66 16.09 -2.31
C GLU A 446 26.70 14.92 -2.58
N LEU A 447 25.63 14.79 -1.79
CA LEU A 447 24.62 13.74 -1.96
C LEU A 447 24.04 13.70 -3.37
N ILE A 448 23.71 14.87 -3.94
CA ILE A 448 23.16 14.96 -5.29
C ILE A 448 24.23 14.61 -6.32
N SER A 449 25.45 15.10 -6.15
CA SER A 449 26.57 14.78 -7.04
C SER A 449 26.87 13.28 -7.07
N GLU A 450 26.90 12.61 -5.91
CA GLU A 450 27.11 11.17 -5.81
C GLU A 450 26.01 10.37 -6.53
N GLN A 451 24.74 10.76 -6.37
CA GLN A 451 23.63 10.11 -7.05
C GLN A 451 23.70 10.29 -8.57
N LEU A 452 24.04 11.49 -9.06
CA LEU A 452 24.22 11.74 -10.50
C LEU A 452 25.39 10.94 -11.07
N ASP A 453 26.50 10.83 -10.34
CA ASP A 453 27.65 10.03 -10.75
C ASP A 453 27.29 8.54 -10.82
N ALA A 454 26.52 8.03 -9.85
CA ALA A 454 26.02 6.65 -9.88
C ALA A 454 25.12 6.39 -11.10
N LEU A 455 24.19 7.29 -11.41
CA LEU A 455 23.34 7.20 -12.61
C LEU A 455 24.16 7.22 -13.91
N ASN A 456 25.20 8.05 -13.98
CA ASN A 456 26.09 8.10 -15.14
C ASN A 456 26.87 6.78 -15.31
N VAL A 457 27.34 6.17 -14.22
CA VAL A 457 28.01 4.86 -14.26
C VAL A 457 27.05 3.77 -14.74
N GLU A 458 25.79 3.78 -14.29
CA GLU A 458 24.77 2.82 -14.73
C GLU A 458 24.48 2.94 -16.23
N LYS A 459 24.23 4.15 -16.73
CA LYS A 459 24.06 4.40 -18.17
C LYS A 459 25.25 3.92 -19.01
N GLN A 460 26.47 4.10 -18.50
CA GLN A 460 27.67 3.61 -19.18
C GLN A 460 27.77 2.07 -19.19
N ARG A 461 27.24 1.40 -18.17
CA ARG A 461 27.17 -0.08 -18.14
C ARG A 461 26.13 -0.59 -19.12
N GLU A 462 24.95 0.01 -19.16
CA GLU A 462 23.88 -0.35 -20.11
C GLU A 462 24.34 -0.15 -21.56
N ALA A 463 24.90 1.02 -21.88
CA ALA A 463 25.43 1.31 -23.22
C ALA A 463 26.59 0.38 -23.64
N LYS A 464 27.25 -0.29 -22.70
CA LYS A 464 28.26 -1.34 -22.98
C LYS A 464 27.63 -2.72 -23.16
N ALA A 465 26.54 -3.02 -22.46
CA ALA A 465 25.83 -4.29 -22.59
C ALA A 465 25.07 -4.40 -23.93
N GLU A 466 24.70 -3.27 -24.53
CA GLU A 466 24.04 -3.20 -25.84
C GLU A 466 25.00 -3.29 -27.04
N ARG A 467 26.31 -3.17 -26.81
CA ARG A 467 27.37 -3.27 -27.84
C ARG A 467 27.96 -4.66 -27.86
#